data_AF-A0A4Q2DBH5-F1
#
_entry.id   AF-A0A4Q2DBH5-F1
#
_cell.length_a   1.000
_cell.length_b   1.000
_cell.length_c   1.000
_cell.angle_alpha   90.00
_cell.angle_beta   90.00
_cell.angle_gamma   90.00
#
_symmetry.space_group_name_H-M   'P 1'
#
loop_
_entity.id
_entity.type
_entity.pdbx_description
1 polymer ?
#
loop_
_entity_poly.entity_id
_entity_poly.type
_entity_poly.pdbx_seq_one_letter_code
_entity_poly.pdbx_strand_id
1 'polypeptide(L)'
;MPTMKNERIPTNDNLQIPIVVSILVLSILGLAVRPPLLRKVIFATILFLSYFWLWKTQSDNLVKDYSLGLWVATNVFCLNDFVGLCAWDGDVQKAVARKRKSKKVTGRNGRGEHERKEEDGKEGLEEKEEIWIQPFASRLRWAFELWNAKRGVGWEHEAFLAPNEEKDILNARHKAVRAFINLYTAFFISATIHYLGDYAVLKDWTGGSMIFFMLQPVAITFEILVLRIVRATGIRVPRWLAKAAGYTWVLVWFTATLPTWVEPVVRAGFMEDGWHGPVVLWFAEKLRPAAAKWE
;
A
#
# COMPACT_ATOMS: atom_id res chain seq x y z
N MET A 1 -37.97 5.86 20.29
CA MET A 1 -37.43 6.99 19.50
C MET A 1 -38.08 6.95 18.12
N PRO A 2 -38.54 8.09 17.58
CA PRO A 2 -39.11 8.13 16.24
C PRO A 2 -37.99 7.83 15.24
N THR A 3 -38.15 6.79 14.44
CA THR A 3 -37.31 6.54 13.27
C THR A 3 -37.51 7.71 12.30
N MET A 4 -36.56 8.65 12.23
CA MET A 4 -36.54 9.62 11.14
C MET A 4 -36.54 8.80 9.84
N LYS A 5 -37.65 8.85 9.10
CA LYS A 5 -37.68 8.36 7.73
C LYS A 5 -36.77 9.30 6.95
N ASN A 6 -35.51 8.88 6.84
CA ASN A 6 -34.52 9.60 6.06
C ASN A 6 -34.99 9.47 4.60
N GLU A 7 -35.58 10.54 4.07
CA GLU A 7 -35.92 10.65 2.64
C GLU A 7 -34.60 10.66 1.86
N ARG A 8 -34.02 9.47 1.67
CA ARG A 8 -32.87 9.30 0.80
C ARG A 8 -33.35 9.47 -0.62
N ILE A 9 -32.75 10.45 -1.31
CA ILE A 9 -32.93 10.64 -2.74
C ILE A 9 -32.52 9.32 -3.41
N PRO A 10 -33.37 8.73 -4.27
CA PRO A 10 -33.05 7.49 -4.95
C PRO A 10 -31.72 7.63 -5.69
N THR A 11 -30.77 6.76 -5.37
CA THR A 11 -29.45 6.81 -5.99
C THR A 11 -29.54 6.51 -7.47
N ASN A 12 -29.09 7.46 -8.27
CA ASN A 12 -28.87 7.21 -9.69
C ASN A 12 -27.56 6.44 -9.85
N ASP A 13 -27.63 5.11 -9.83
CA ASP A 13 -26.47 4.22 -10.05
C ASP A 13 -25.69 4.58 -11.33
N ASN A 14 -26.35 5.17 -12.32
CA ASN A 14 -25.72 5.61 -13.56
C ASN A 14 -24.70 6.75 -13.36
N LEU A 15 -24.73 7.48 -12.23
CA LEU A 15 -23.81 8.57 -11.96
C LEU A 15 -22.49 8.10 -11.32
N GLN A 16 -22.49 6.92 -10.67
CA GLN A 16 -21.31 6.43 -9.96
C GLN A 16 -20.17 6.06 -10.91
N ILE A 17 -20.47 5.37 -12.02
CA ILE A 17 -19.46 4.93 -13.00
C ILE A 17 -18.73 6.13 -13.64
N PRO A 18 -19.43 7.16 -14.17
CA PRO A 18 -18.79 8.35 -14.72
C PRO A 18 -17.88 9.09 -13.73
N ILE A 19 -18.27 9.18 -12.46
CA ILE A 19 -17.45 9.83 -11.43
C ILE A 19 -16.15 9.04 -11.20
N VAL A 20 -16.25 7.72 -11.01
CA VAL A 20 -15.08 6.84 -10.82
C VAL A 20 -14.12 6.92 -12.02
N VAL A 21 -14.66 6.86 -13.24
CA VAL A 21 -13.86 7.00 -14.47
C VAL A 21 -13.19 8.38 -14.54
N SER A 22 -13.91 9.45 -14.16
CA SER A 22 -13.35 10.81 -14.14
C SER A 22 -12.21 10.94 -13.14
N ILE A 23 -12.37 10.41 -11.93
CA ILE A 23 -11.31 10.36 -10.92
C ILE A 23 -10.09 9.63 -11.48
N LEU A 24 -10.26 8.45 -12.07
CA LEU A 24 -9.16 7.67 -12.63
C LEU A 24 -8.43 8.41 -13.76
N VAL A 25 -9.16 8.99 -14.70
CA VAL A 25 -8.58 9.75 -15.82
C VAL A 25 -7.82 10.96 -15.31
N LEU A 26 -8.42 11.73 -14.38
CA LEU A 26 -7.77 12.89 -13.76
C LEU A 26 -6.54 12.48 -12.96
N SER A 27 -6.56 11.31 -12.31
CA SER A 27 -5.41 10.76 -11.57
C SER A 27 -4.21 10.56 -12.49
N ILE A 28 -4.41 9.87 -13.61
CA ILE A 28 -3.36 9.59 -14.60
C ILE A 28 -2.88 10.90 -15.27
N LEU A 29 -3.82 11.80 -15.60
CA LEU A 29 -3.48 13.11 -16.17
C LEU A 29 -2.67 13.97 -15.19
N GLY A 30 -3.05 14.00 -13.91
CA GLY A 30 -2.35 14.73 -12.86
C GLY A 30 -0.88 14.30 -12.72
N LEU A 31 -0.56 13.04 -13.00
CA LEU A 31 0.82 12.56 -13.03
C LEU A 31 1.58 12.99 -14.30
N ALA A 32 0.90 13.05 -15.45
CA ALA A 32 1.53 13.30 -16.75
C ALA A 32 1.71 14.79 -17.11
N VAL A 33 0.94 15.68 -16.50
CA VAL A 33 0.93 17.12 -16.79
C VAL A 33 2.18 17.83 -16.24
N ARG A 34 2.79 18.72 -17.05
CA ARG A 34 4.01 19.45 -16.67
C ARG A 34 3.76 20.57 -15.65
N PRO A 35 2.86 21.54 -15.91
CA PRO A 35 2.78 22.71 -15.05
C PRO A 35 2.37 22.31 -13.63
N PRO A 36 3.17 22.64 -12.60
CA PRO A 36 2.86 22.26 -11.22
C PRO A 36 1.54 22.87 -10.75
N LEU A 37 1.16 24.06 -11.25
CA LEU A 37 -0.13 24.67 -10.95
C LEU A 37 -1.30 23.83 -11.48
N LEU A 38 -1.22 23.35 -12.73
CA LEU A 38 -2.29 22.55 -13.33
C LEU A 38 -2.47 21.22 -12.61
N ARG A 39 -1.37 20.63 -12.12
CA ARG A 39 -1.39 19.45 -11.24
C ARG A 39 -2.18 19.69 -9.95
N LYS A 40 -1.96 20.82 -9.28
CA LYS A 40 -2.72 21.20 -8.07
C LYS A 40 -4.20 21.40 -8.36
N VAL A 41 -4.54 22.02 -9.48
CA VAL A 41 -5.94 22.20 -9.91
C VAL A 41 -6.59 20.84 -10.17
N ILE A 42 -5.92 19.95 -10.90
CA ILE A 42 -6.40 18.57 -11.14
C ILE A 42 -6.62 17.84 -9.81
N PHE A 43 -5.68 17.94 -8.87
CA PHE A 43 -5.80 17.31 -7.55
C PHE A 43 -6.98 17.87 -6.75
N ALA A 44 -7.18 19.19 -6.72
CA ALA A 44 -8.33 19.82 -6.07
C ALA A 44 -9.66 19.33 -6.68
N THR A 45 -9.74 19.17 -8.00
CA THR A 45 -10.90 18.59 -8.68
C THR A 45 -11.14 17.15 -8.26
N ILE A 46 -10.09 16.33 -8.14
CA ILE A 46 -10.20 14.94 -7.66
C ILE A 46 -10.72 14.90 -6.22
N LEU A 47 -10.21 15.76 -5.33
CA LEU A 47 -10.70 15.86 -3.95
C LEU A 47 -12.17 16.25 -3.90
N PHE A 48 -12.59 17.22 -4.72
CA PHE A 48 -13.99 17.63 -4.79
C PHE A 48 -14.89 16.50 -5.27
N LEU A 49 -14.53 15.81 -6.36
CA LEU A 49 -15.29 14.67 -6.88
C LEU A 49 -15.36 13.52 -5.86
N SER A 50 -14.25 13.24 -5.19
CA SER A 50 -14.16 12.23 -4.13
C SER A 50 -15.09 12.56 -2.97
N TYR A 51 -15.06 13.81 -2.49
CA TYR A 51 -15.95 14.30 -1.43
C TYR A 51 -17.42 14.24 -1.85
N PHE A 52 -17.74 14.75 -3.03
CA PHE A 52 -19.11 14.75 -3.56
C PHE A 52 -19.64 13.32 -3.62
N TRP A 53 -18.86 12.38 -4.12
CA TRP A 53 -19.26 11.00 -4.26
C TRP A 53 -19.47 10.31 -2.91
N LEU A 54 -18.50 10.41 -1.99
CA LEU A 54 -18.58 9.82 -0.65
C LEU A 54 -19.82 10.27 0.13
N TRP A 55 -20.27 11.51 -0.07
CA TRP A 55 -21.37 12.09 0.70
C TRP A 55 -22.70 12.25 -0.02
N LYS A 56 -22.72 12.27 -1.35
CA LYS A 56 -23.94 12.53 -2.15
C LYS A 56 -24.37 11.35 -3.01
N THR A 57 -23.60 10.27 -3.09
CA THR A 57 -23.92 9.12 -3.95
C THR A 57 -23.93 7.77 -3.24
N GLN A 58 -24.11 7.77 -1.91
CA GLN A 58 -24.24 6.55 -1.09
C GLN A 58 -25.46 5.75 -1.53
N SER A 59 -25.25 4.49 -1.89
CA SER A 59 -26.31 3.55 -2.28
C SER A 59 -26.90 2.84 -1.06
N ASP A 60 -27.95 2.06 -1.27
CA ASP A 60 -28.47 1.15 -0.23
C ASP A 60 -27.62 -0.12 -0.10
N ASN A 61 -26.56 -0.27 -0.92
CA ASN A 61 -25.62 -1.39 -0.84
C ASN A 61 -24.36 -0.97 -0.06
N LEU A 62 -24.31 -1.35 1.21
CA LEU A 62 -23.24 -1.03 2.14
C LEU A 62 -21.87 -1.55 1.70
N VAL A 63 -21.83 -2.77 1.13
CA VAL A 63 -20.59 -3.41 0.65
C VAL A 63 -19.99 -2.65 -0.51
N LYS A 64 -20.86 -2.28 -1.46
CA LYS A 64 -20.51 -1.46 -2.61
C LYS A 64 -19.95 -0.14 -2.13
N ASP A 65 -20.67 0.58 -1.27
CA ASP A 65 -20.27 1.90 -0.76
C ASP A 65 -18.94 1.88 0.01
N TYR A 66 -18.71 0.87 0.86
CA TYR A 66 -17.45 0.71 1.59
C TYR A 66 -16.28 0.46 0.63
N SER A 67 -16.43 -0.50 -0.28
CA SER A 67 -15.39 -0.87 -1.25
C SER A 67 -15.01 0.32 -2.14
N LEU A 68 -16.04 1.05 -2.55
CA LEU A 68 -15.95 2.28 -3.33
C LEU A 68 -15.23 3.39 -2.54
N GLY A 69 -15.63 3.64 -1.29
CA GLY A 69 -14.99 4.64 -0.44
C GLY A 69 -13.52 4.34 -0.16
N LEU A 70 -13.19 3.07 0.07
CA LEU A 70 -11.81 2.60 0.21
C LEU A 70 -10.98 2.84 -1.05
N TRP A 71 -11.56 2.55 -2.22
CA TRP A 71 -10.90 2.81 -3.51
C TRP A 71 -10.63 4.31 -3.71
N VAL A 72 -11.60 5.18 -3.47
CA VAL A 72 -11.43 6.63 -3.59
C VAL A 72 -10.39 7.16 -2.60
N ALA A 73 -10.45 6.74 -1.34
CA ALA A 73 -9.45 7.14 -0.35
C ALA A 73 -8.05 6.73 -0.82
N THR A 74 -7.87 5.47 -1.24
CA THR A 74 -6.59 4.97 -1.76
C THR A 74 -6.09 5.82 -2.93
N ASN A 75 -6.97 6.16 -3.89
CA ASN A 75 -6.64 7.02 -5.02
C ASN A 75 -6.15 8.40 -4.56
N VAL A 76 -6.90 9.04 -3.65
CA VAL A 76 -6.57 10.37 -3.12
C VAL A 76 -5.24 10.35 -2.38
N PHE A 77 -4.97 9.34 -1.55
CA PHE A 77 -3.71 9.23 -0.82
C PHE A 77 -2.53 8.97 -1.75
N CYS A 78 -2.67 8.07 -2.72
CA CYS A 78 -1.64 7.86 -3.74
C CYS A 78 -1.35 9.15 -4.49
N LEU A 79 -2.38 9.87 -4.94
CA LEU A 79 -2.18 11.14 -5.64
C LEU A 79 -1.63 12.25 -4.77
N ASN A 80 -1.99 12.31 -3.50
CA ASN A 80 -1.45 13.31 -2.60
C ASN A 80 0.08 13.19 -2.50
N ASP A 81 0.59 11.96 -2.47
CA ASP A 81 2.03 11.71 -2.48
C ASP A 81 2.71 12.26 -3.75
N PHE A 82 2.11 12.02 -4.92
CA PHE A 82 2.70 12.40 -6.21
C PHE A 82 2.47 13.86 -6.63
N VAL A 83 1.29 14.39 -6.33
CA VAL A 83 0.75 15.62 -6.88
C VAL A 83 0.70 16.71 -5.81
N GLY A 84 0.41 16.33 -4.56
CA GLY A 84 0.36 17.25 -3.42
C GLY A 84 1.74 17.52 -2.84
N LEU A 85 2.38 16.48 -2.30
CA LEU A 85 3.63 16.56 -1.52
C LEU A 85 4.86 16.72 -2.42
N CYS A 86 5.03 15.86 -3.43
CA CYS A 86 6.17 15.97 -4.35
C CYS A 86 6.17 17.29 -5.16
N ALA A 87 5.02 17.93 -5.38
CA ALA A 87 4.98 19.21 -6.10
C ALA A 87 5.61 20.36 -5.32
N TRP A 88 5.87 20.21 -4.02
CA TRP A 88 6.47 21.24 -3.17
C TRP A 88 8.01 21.20 -3.19
N ASP A 89 8.62 20.02 -3.07
CA ASP A 89 10.08 19.88 -2.90
C ASP A 89 10.85 19.49 -4.18
N GLY A 90 10.16 19.14 -5.26
CA GLY A 90 10.81 18.81 -6.53
C GLY A 90 9.95 17.88 -7.37
N ASP A 91 9.80 18.22 -8.66
CA ASP A 91 8.92 17.51 -9.58
C ASP A 91 9.13 15.98 -9.52
N VAL A 92 8.08 15.22 -9.18
CA VAL A 92 8.09 13.73 -9.19
C VAL A 92 8.68 13.17 -10.49
N GLN A 93 8.52 13.91 -11.58
CA GLN A 93 9.06 13.59 -12.90
C GLN A 93 10.61 13.60 -12.94
N LYS A 94 11.27 14.27 -11.99
CA LYS A 94 12.73 14.28 -11.86
C LYS A 94 13.27 13.09 -11.08
N ALA A 95 12.49 12.51 -10.15
CA ALA A 95 13.00 11.54 -9.17
C ALA A 95 13.08 10.09 -9.67
N VAL A 96 12.32 9.69 -10.70
CA VAL A 96 11.97 8.26 -10.92
C VAL A 96 12.67 7.58 -12.11
N ALA A 97 13.58 8.24 -12.83
CA ALA A 97 14.15 7.71 -14.07
C ALA A 97 15.23 6.60 -13.90
N ARG A 98 15.15 5.67 -12.94
CA ARG A 98 16.12 4.56 -12.82
C ARG A 98 15.75 3.35 -13.72
N LYS A 99 16.06 3.39 -15.02
CA LYS A 99 16.05 2.15 -15.85
C LYS A 99 17.28 1.29 -15.55
N ARG A 100 17.05 0.04 -15.12
CA ARG A 100 18.06 -1.03 -15.11
C ARG A 100 18.18 -1.56 -16.56
N LYS A 101 19.24 -1.19 -17.30
CA LYS A 101 19.65 -2.02 -18.43
C LYS A 101 20.25 -3.29 -17.84
N SER A 102 19.46 -4.35 -17.80
CA SER A 102 19.99 -5.71 -17.61
C SER A 102 20.91 -5.96 -18.79
N LYS A 103 22.22 -5.85 -18.58
CA LYS A 103 23.24 -6.21 -19.56
C LYS A 103 22.94 -7.65 -19.96
N LYS A 104 22.30 -7.84 -21.12
CA LYS A 104 22.13 -9.16 -21.71
C LYS A 104 23.53 -9.53 -22.17
N VAL A 105 24.31 -10.13 -21.26
CA VAL A 105 25.59 -10.75 -21.59
C VAL A 105 25.22 -11.89 -22.53
N THR A 106 25.15 -11.58 -23.81
CA THR A 106 25.17 -12.58 -24.87
C THR A 106 26.55 -13.19 -24.80
N GLY A 107 26.66 -14.22 -23.96
CA GLY A 107 27.81 -15.10 -23.91
C GLY A 107 27.97 -15.72 -25.28
N ARG A 108 28.87 -15.14 -26.08
CA ARG A 108 29.36 -15.77 -27.28
C ARG A 108 30.41 -16.77 -26.80
N ASN A 109 30.05 -18.04 -26.84
CA ASN A 109 30.97 -19.16 -26.66
C ASN A 109 32.17 -18.96 -27.58
N GLY A 110 33.30 -18.59 -27.00
CA GLY A 110 34.60 -18.49 -27.65
C GLY A 110 35.64 -19.01 -26.67
N ARG A 111 35.95 -20.30 -26.80
CA ARG A 111 36.99 -21.00 -26.06
C ARG A 111 38.34 -20.38 -26.43
N GLY A 112 38.90 -19.59 -25.53
CA GLY A 112 40.20 -18.94 -25.71
C GLY A 112 40.70 -18.41 -24.38
N GLU A 113 41.87 -18.89 -23.98
CA GLU A 113 42.50 -18.73 -22.68
C GLU A 113 42.92 -17.29 -22.35
N HIS A 114 42.67 -16.93 -21.09
CA HIS A 114 43.66 -16.34 -20.18
C HIS A 114 44.35 -15.02 -20.57
N GLU A 115 43.59 -13.92 -20.52
CA GLU A 115 44.14 -12.62 -20.10
C GLU A 115 43.08 -11.86 -19.29
N ARG A 116 43.23 -11.91 -17.96
CA ARG A 116 42.39 -11.17 -17.01
C ARG A 116 42.86 -9.72 -16.99
N LYS A 117 42.46 -8.94 -17.99
CA LYS A 117 42.51 -7.47 -17.89
C LYS A 117 41.45 -7.05 -16.88
N GLU A 118 41.90 -6.42 -15.80
CA GLU A 118 41.07 -5.58 -14.95
C GLU A 118 40.54 -4.43 -15.82
N GLU A 119 39.45 -4.67 -16.54
CA GLU A 119 38.63 -3.59 -17.07
C GLU A 119 37.98 -2.92 -15.86
N ASP A 120 38.63 -1.82 -15.43
CA ASP A 120 38.12 -0.83 -14.50
C ASP A 120 36.66 -0.54 -14.85
N GLY A 121 35.77 -1.11 -14.02
CA GLY A 121 34.34 -1.21 -14.22
C GLY A 121 33.62 0.12 -14.04
N LYS A 122 34.00 1.13 -14.82
CA LYS A 122 33.16 2.29 -15.09
C LYS A 122 32.05 1.84 -16.03
N GLU A 123 31.09 1.08 -15.49
CA GLU A 123 29.78 0.97 -16.10
C GLU A 123 29.29 2.39 -16.34
N GLY A 124 29.22 2.77 -17.62
CA GLY A 124 28.74 4.08 -18.05
C GLY A 124 27.40 4.34 -17.37
N LEU A 125 27.42 5.28 -16.42
CA LEU A 125 26.22 5.88 -15.88
C LEU A 125 25.57 6.61 -17.05
N GLU A 126 24.72 5.92 -17.82
CA GLU A 126 23.86 6.56 -18.80
C GLU A 126 23.08 7.65 -18.05
N GLU A 127 23.31 8.89 -18.45
CA GLU A 127 22.61 10.07 -17.97
C GLU A 127 21.11 9.84 -18.25
N LYS A 128 20.35 9.73 -17.17
CA LYS A 128 18.93 9.38 -17.26
C LYS A 128 18.18 10.62 -17.69
N GLU A 129 17.64 10.59 -18.91
CA GLU A 129 16.73 11.65 -19.35
C GLU A 129 15.53 11.73 -18.40
N GLU A 130 15.35 12.89 -17.79
CA GLU A 130 14.28 13.15 -16.85
C GLU A 130 12.91 13.07 -17.57
N ILE A 131 11.90 12.42 -16.96
CA ILE A 131 10.63 12.10 -17.65
C ILE A 131 9.86 13.36 -18.08
N TRP A 132 10.10 14.51 -17.44
CA TRP A 132 9.44 15.78 -17.78
C TRP A 132 9.83 16.27 -19.18
N ILE A 133 11.04 15.94 -19.67
CA ILE A 133 11.53 16.32 -21.01
C ILE A 133 10.84 15.48 -22.09
N GLN A 134 10.46 14.24 -21.76
CA GLN A 134 9.87 13.29 -22.71
C GLN A 134 8.55 13.79 -23.32
N PRO A 135 8.17 13.32 -24.53
CA PRO A 135 6.86 13.59 -25.13
C PRO A 135 5.69 13.20 -24.21
N PHE A 136 4.54 13.85 -24.39
CA PHE A 136 3.36 13.63 -23.52
C PHE A 136 2.91 12.16 -23.47
N ALA A 137 2.93 11.45 -24.60
CA ALA A 137 2.57 10.03 -24.64
C ALA A 137 3.48 9.15 -23.76
N SER A 138 4.79 9.43 -23.75
CA SER A 138 5.75 8.75 -22.87
C SER A 138 5.47 9.03 -21.40
N ARG A 139 5.10 10.28 -21.06
CA ARG A 139 4.70 10.65 -19.70
C ARG A 139 3.39 9.99 -19.26
N LEU A 140 2.41 9.87 -20.17
CA LEU A 140 1.14 9.22 -19.90
C LEU A 140 1.34 7.72 -19.64
N ARG A 141 2.17 7.07 -20.45
CA ARG A 141 2.58 5.68 -20.23
C ARG A 141 3.30 5.51 -18.90
N TRP A 142 4.25 6.39 -18.60
CA TRP A 142 4.95 6.38 -17.30
C TRP A 142 3.98 6.57 -16.14
N ALA A 143 3.04 7.51 -16.23
CA ALA A 143 2.01 7.74 -15.22
C ALA A 143 1.14 6.50 -15.00
N PHE A 144 0.75 5.81 -16.08
CA PHE A 144 0.00 4.56 -15.99
C PHE A 144 0.84 3.41 -15.40
N GLU A 145 2.11 3.29 -15.79
CA GLU A 145 3.04 2.30 -15.21
C GLU A 145 3.26 2.56 -13.72
N LEU A 146 3.37 3.83 -13.32
CA LEU A 146 3.53 4.27 -11.93
C LEU A 146 2.26 3.98 -11.12
N TRP A 147 1.08 4.27 -11.67
CA TRP A 147 -0.21 3.98 -11.06
C TRP A 147 -0.42 2.49 -10.79
N ASN A 148 0.00 1.64 -11.72
CA ASN A 148 -0.11 0.18 -11.60
C ASN A 148 1.08 -0.46 -10.88
N ALA A 149 2.14 0.30 -10.61
CA ALA A 149 3.24 -0.22 -9.85
C ALA A 149 2.71 -0.56 -8.46
N LYS A 150 2.94 -1.78 -7.98
CA LYS A 150 2.66 -2.18 -6.58
C LYS A 150 3.50 -1.41 -5.55
N ARG A 151 4.17 -0.33 -5.96
CA ARG A 151 5.03 0.52 -5.17
C ARG A 151 4.25 1.81 -4.92
N GLY A 152 3.89 2.06 -3.66
CA GLY A 152 3.73 3.45 -3.24
C GLY A 152 5.06 4.16 -3.49
N VAL A 153 5.04 5.43 -3.84
CA VAL A 153 6.27 6.22 -3.90
C VAL A 153 6.68 6.68 -2.50
N GLY A 154 7.99 6.78 -2.27
CA GLY A 154 8.59 6.83 -0.94
C GLY A 154 8.98 5.48 -0.31
N TRP A 155 8.56 4.36 -0.91
CA TRP A 155 8.80 2.99 -0.40
C TRP A 155 9.96 2.31 -1.14
N GLU A 156 11.16 2.90 -1.10
CA GLU A 156 12.37 2.15 -1.44
C GLU A 156 12.68 1.17 -0.30
N HIS A 157 12.19 -0.07 -0.41
CA HIS A 157 12.77 -1.18 0.34
C HIS A 157 14.15 -1.49 -0.25
N GLU A 158 15.14 -0.62 -0.02
CA GLU A 158 16.52 -1.10 0.03
C GLU A 158 16.55 -2.16 1.14
N ALA A 159 16.62 -3.43 0.74
CA ALA A 159 16.82 -4.52 1.67
C ALA A 159 18.03 -4.17 2.54
N PHE A 160 17.84 -4.25 3.86
CA PHE A 160 18.87 -4.05 4.88
C PHE A 160 20.05 -5.00 4.59
N LEU A 161 20.99 -4.56 3.77
CA LEU A 161 22.26 -5.23 3.55
C LEU A 161 23.25 -4.73 4.60
N ALA A 162 24.03 -5.66 5.12
CA ALA A 162 24.89 -5.45 6.28
C ALA A 162 25.89 -4.31 6.02
N PRO A 163 26.08 -3.40 7.01
CA PRO A 163 27.07 -2.34 6.95
C PRO A 163 28.50 -2.91 6.93
N ASN A 164 29.38 -2.36 6.07
CA ASN A 164 30.79 -2.70 5.95
C ASN A 164 31.67 -1.50 6.36
N GLU A 165 31.50 -0.92 7.57
CA GLU A 165 32.44 -0.01 8.28
C GLU A 165 31.73 0.76 9.43
N GLU A 166 32.46 1.45 10.30
CA GLU A 166 31.91 2.19 11.44
C GLU A 166 30.98 3.35 11.01
N LYS A 167 31.30 4.05 9.91
CA LYS A 167 30.37 5.00 9.25
C LYS A 167 29.09 4.29 8.77
N ASP A 168 29.19 3.02 8.43
CA ASP A 168 28.03 2.23 8.03
C ASP A 168 27.15 1.83 9.22
N ILE A 169 27.65 1.79 10.46
CA ILE A 169 26.81 1.49 11.64
C ILE A 169 25.84 2.64 11.94
N LEU A 170 26.33 3.89 11.98
CA LEU A 170 25.47 5.06 12.18
C LEU A 170 24.47 5.20 11.02
N ASN A 171 24.93 5.01 9.79
CA ASN A 171 24.06 5.01 8.61
C ASN A 171 23.03 3.87 8.65
N ALA A 172 23.41 2.66 9.10
CA ALA A 172 22.49 1.54 9.24
C ALA A 172 21.44 1.79 10.32
N ARG A 173 21.82 2.43 11.44
CA ARG A 173 20.87 2.85 12.48
C ARG A 173 19.88 3.88 11.94
N HIS A 174 20.35 4.92 11.25
CA HIS A 174 19.47 5.91 10.64
C HIS A 174 18.55 5.30 9.58
N LYS A 175 19.08 4.41 8.72
CA LYS A 175 18.28 3.66 7.75
C LYS A 175 17.21 2.80 8.44
N ALA A 176 17.56 2.10 9.53
CA ALA A 176 16.63 1.28 10.28
C ALA A 176 15.52 2.13 10.93
N VAL A 177 15.88 3.23 11.59
CA VAL A 177 14.90 4.14 12.20
C VAL A 177 13.96 4.70 11.14
N ARG A 178 14.50 5.16 10.00
CA ARG A 178 13.68 5.63 8.88
C ARG A 178 12.76 4.55 8.35
N ALA A 179 13.25 3.31 8.21
CA ALA A 179 12.43 2.19 7.78
C ALA A 179 11.28 1.90 8.75
N PHE A 180 11.51 1.96 10.07
CA PHE A 180 10.45 1.81 11.06
C PHE A 180 9.44 2.95 11.04
N ILE A 181 9.90 4.21 10.99
CA ILE A 181 9.02 5.37 10.88
C ILE A 181 8.13 5.23 9.64
N ASN A 182 8.72 4.89 8.50
CA ASN A 182 7.97 4.67 7.26
C ASN A 182 6.97 3.53 7.45
N LEU A 183 7.40 2.37 7.95
CA LEU A 183 6.53 1.21 8.19
C LEU A 183 5.29 1.58 9.03
N TYR A 184 5.49 2.20 10.19
CA TYR A 184 4.39 2.59 11.08
C TYR A 184 3.52 3.68 10.47
N THR A 185 4.11 4.63 9.74
CA THR A 185 3.35 5.67 9.03
C THR A 185 2.45 5.06 7.94
N ALA A 186 2.92 4.06 7.19
CA ALA A 186 2.09 3.34 6.20
C ALA A 186 0.84 2.77 6.84
N PHE A 187 1.07 1.98 7.89
CA PHE A 187 0.00 1.26 8.54
C PHE A 187 -0.92 2.20 9.29
N PHE A 188 -0.43 3.32 9.83
CA PHE A 188 -1.27 4.35 10.42
C PHE A 188 -2.17 5.05 9.39
N ILE A 189 -1.63 5.40 8.22
CA ILE A 189 -2.43 5.99 7.13
C ILE A 189 -3.49 4.98 6.66
N SER A 190 -3.09 3.73 6.43
CA SER A 190 -4.02 2.65 6.07
C SER A 190 -5.10 2.42 7.15
N ALA A 191 -4.70 2.37 8.41
CA ALA A 191 -5.59 2.26 9.57
C ALA A 191 -6.63 3.39 9.59
N THR A 192 -6.18 4.63 9.37
CA THR A 192 -7.06 5.81 9.31
C THR A 192 -8.07 5.72 8.18
N ILE A 193 -7.63 5.34 6.97
CA ILE A 193 -8.51 5.17 5.81
C ILE A 193 -9.60 4.14 6.11
N HIS A 194 -9.22 2.97 6.59
CA HIS A 194 -10.17 1.90 6.89
C HIS A 194 -11.08 2.25 8.06
N TYR A 195 -10.58 2.96 9.07
CA TYR A 195 -11.38 3.41 10.22
C TYR A 195 -12.42 4.48 9.85
N LEU A 196 -12.09 5.38 8.90
CA LEU A 196 -13.08 6.27 8.31
C LEU A 196 -14.14 5.52 7.51
N GLY A 197 -13.73 4.43 6.82
CA GLY A 197 -14.66 3.50 6.18
C GLY A 197 -15.59 2.81 7.18
N ASP A 198 -15.05 2.33 8.30
CA ASP A 198 -15.84 1.76 9.39
C ASP A 198 -16.83 2.79 9.92
N TYR A 199 -16.41 4.04 10.18
CA TYR A 199 -17.31 5.10 10.62
C TYR A 199 -18.43 5.40 9.60
N ALA A 200 -18.10 5.42 8.31
CA ALA A 200 -19.10 5.65 7.27
C ALA A 200 -20.17 4.55 7.24
N VAL A 201 -19.79 3.32 7.57
CA VAL A 201 -20.66 2.13 7.63
C VAL A 201 -21.43 2.06 8.95
N LEU A 202 -20.72 2.07 10.07
CA LEU A 202 -21.26 1.86 11.42
C LEU A 202 -21.97 3.10 11.98
N LYS A 203 -21.66 4.28 11.43
CA LYS A 203 -22.09 5.60 11.96
C LYS A 203 -21.61 5.86 13.40
N ASP A 204 -20.59 5.15 13.85
CA ASP A 204 -19.90 5.36 15.11
C ASP A 204 -18.40 5.02 14.98
N TRP A 205 -17.65 5.25 16.05
CA TRP A 205 -16.21 5.04 16.12
C TRP A 205 -15.84 3.67 16.73
N THR A 206 -16.73 2.67 16.64
CA THR A 206 -16.48 1.33 17.22
C THR A 206 -15.79 0.36 16.25
N GLY A 207 -15.43 0.84 15.05
CA GLY A 207 -14.71 0.07 14.04
C GLY A 207 -13.35 -0.44 14.53
N GLY A 208 -13.03 -1.70 14.23
CA GLY A 208 -11.77 -2.31 14.65
C GLY A 208 -10.63 -2.22 13.63
N SER A 209 -10.84 -1.52 12.50
CA SER A 209 -9.79 -1.28 11.50
C SER A 209 -8.54 -0.64 12.09
N MET A 210 -8.70 0.37 12.95
CA MET A 210 -7.55 1.08 13.53
C MET A 210 -6.63 0.11 14.31
N ILE A 211 -7.22 -0.75 15.13
CA ILE A 211 -6.50 -1.76 15.91
C ILE A 211 -5.84 -2.77 14.98
N PHE A 212 -6.60 -3.33 14.04
CA PHE A 212 -6.10 -4.36 13.13
C PHE A 212 -4.89 -3.90 12.32
N PHE A 213 -4.95 -2.73 11.69
CA PHE A 213 -3.87 -2.23 10.86
C PHE A 213 -2.66 -1.79 11.68
N MET A 214 -2.84 -1.23 12.88
CA MET A 214 -1.73 -0.87 13.76
C MET A 214 -1.04 -2.08 14.41
N LEU A 215 -1.69 -3.24 14.49
CA LEU A 215 -1.08 -4.49 14.92
C LEU A 215 -0.11 -5.08 13.87
N GLN A 216 -0.32 -4.83 12.58
CA GLN A 216 0.54 -5.35 11.51
C GLN A 216 2.02 -4.89 11.60
N PRO A 217 2.34 -3.58 11.76
CA PRO A 217 3.73 -3.14 11.89
C PRO A 217 4.39 -3.64 13.17
N VAL A 218 3.61 -3.88 14.23
CA VAL A 218 4.09 -4.52 15.48
C VAL A 218 4.50 -5.97 15.19
N ALA A 219 3.68 -6.73 14.47
CA ALA A 219 3.97 -8.10 14.05
C ALA A 219 5.26 -8.19 13.21
N ILE A 220 5.40 -7.29 12.24
CA ILE A 220 6.58 -7.22 11.36
C ILE A 220 7.82 -6.86 12.17
N THR A 221 7.71 -5.92 13.11
CA THR A 221 8.81 -5.54 14.01
C THR A 221 9.26 -6.73 14.86
N PHE A 222 8.30 -7.49 15.39
CA PHE A 222 8.55 -8.71 16.14
C PHE A 222 9.23 -9.79 15.29
N GLU A 223 8.75 -10.01 14.05
CA GLU A 223 9.36 -10.95 13.11
C GLU A 223 10.82 -10.57 12.81
N ILE A 224 11.10 -9.29 12.58
CA ILE A 224 12.47 -8.78 12.37
C ILE A 224 13.35 -9.07 13.60
N LEU A 225 12.84 -8.86 14.81
CA LEU A 225 13.57 -9.14 16.05
C LEU A 225 13.90 -10.64 16.19
N VAL A 226 12.91 -11.52 15.99
CA VAL A 226 13.11 -12.98 16.04
C VAL A 226 14.13 -13.42 15.00
N LEU A 227 14.04 -12.93 13.76
CA LEU A 227 15.01 -13.23 12.71
C LEU A 227 16.42 -12.77 13.06
N ARG A 228 16.58 -11.63 13.74
CA ARG A 228 17.90 -11.16 14.23
C ARG A 228 18.45 -12.07 15.32
N ILE A 229 17.62 -12.48 16.29
CA ILE A 229 18.03 -13.39 17.36
C ILE A 229 18.47 -14.73 16.77
N VAL A 230 17.65 -15.34 15.89
CA VAL A 230 17.98 -16.62 15.26
C VAL A 230 19.29 -16.52 14.46
N ARG A 231 19.50 -15.43 13.71
CA ARG A 231 20.77 -15.21 12.99
C ARG A 231 21.96 -15.06 13.93
N ALA A 232 21.78 -14.40 15.07
CA ALA A 232 22.83 -14.23 16.08
C ALA A 232 23.26 -15.56 16.72
N THR A 233 22.39 -16.58 16.75
CA THR A 233 22.75 -17.93 17.25
C THR A 233 23.66 -18.72 16.31
N GLY A 234 23.84 -18.29 15.06
CA GLY A 234 24.61 -19.04 14.04
C GLY A 234 23.91 -20.30 13.52
N ILE A 235 22.70 -20.62 13.98
CA ILE A 235 21.93 -21.79 13.55
C ILE A 235 21.54 -21.64 12.07
N ARG A 236 21.94 -22.62 11.26
CA ARG A 236 21.55 -22.71 9.84
C ARG A 236 20.22 -23.43 9.71
N VAL A 237 19.13 -22.67 9.62
CA VAL A 237 17.79 -23.22 9.36
C VAL A 237 17.65 -23.56 7.87
N PRO A 238 17.20 -24.78 7.50
CA PRO A 238 16.89 -25.11 6.11
C PRO A 238 15.86 -24.14 5.51
N ARG A 239 16.07 -23.73 4.25
CA ARG A 239 15.23 -22.69 3.60
C ARG A 239 13.74 -23.04 3.58
N TRP A 240 13.38 -24.30 3.38
CA TRP A 240 11.99 -24.74 3.35
C TRP A 240 11.32 -24.59 4.72
N LEU A 241 12.05 -24.90 5.80
CA LEU A 241 11.56 -24.80 7.16
C LEU A 241 11.37 -23.34 7.57
N ALA A 242 12.32 -22.47 7.23
CA ALA A 242 12.18 -21.03 7.44
C ALA A 242 10.96 -20.45 6.71
N LYS A 243 10.70 -20.89 5.47
CA LYS A 243 9.48 -20.50 4.72
C LYS A 243 8.21 -21.02 5.37
N ALA A 244 8.16 -22.29 5.75
CA ALA A 244 7.01 -22.88 6.41
C ALA A 244 6.69 -22.18 7.74
N ALA A 245 7.72 -21.88 8.54
CA ALA A 245 7.59 -21.11 9.77
C ALA A 245 7.04 -19.70 9.51
N GLY A 246 7.56 -19.00 8.50
CA GLY A 246 7.04 -17.68 8.09
C GLY A 246 5.58 -17.71 7.66
N TYR A 247 5.18 -18.67 6.82
CA TYR A 247 3.77 -18.83 6.43
C TYR A 247 2.87 -19.15 7.61
N THR A 248 3.33 -20.04 8.50
CA THR A 248 2.58 -20.40 9.72
C THR A 248 2.42 -19.19 10.62
N TRP A 249 3.48 -18.41 10.83
CA TRP A 249 3.46 -17.16 11.60
C TRP A 249 2.41 -16.18 11.05
N VAL A 250 2.45 -15.90 9.75
CA VAL A 250 1.49 -15.00 9.10
C VAL A 250 0.07 -15.53 9.26
N LEU A 251 -0.17 -16.81 9.00
CA LEU A 251 -1.49 -17.42 9.13
C LEU A 251 -2.04 -17.29 10.55
N VAL A 252 -1.23 -17.61 11.57
CA VAL A 252 -1.62 -17.49 12.99
C VAL A 252 -1.91 -16.04 13.35
N TRP A 253 -1.03 -15.11 12.95
CA TRP A 253 -1.20 -13.69 13.24
C TRP A 253 -2.49 -13.12 12.62
N PHE A 254 -2.74 -13.41 11.34
CA PHE A 254 -3.97 -12.98 10.68
C PHE A 254 -5.19 -13.66 11.29
N THR A 255 -5.14 -14.94 11.64
CA THR A 255 -6.27 -15.62 12.29
C THR A 255 -6.62 -14.98 13.64
N ALA A 256 -5.60 -14.56 14.41
CA ALA A 256 -5.81 -13.91 15.70
C ALA A 256 -6.31 -12.46 15.59
N THR A 257 -5.84 -11.70 14.59
CA THR A 257 -6.14 -10.26 14.48
C THR A 257 -7.29 -9.93 13.55
N LEU A 258 -7.56 -10.75 12.52
CA LEU A 258 -8.62 -10.48 11.53
C LEU A 258 -10.01 -10.31 12.16
N PRO A 259 -10.42 -11.06 13.21
CA PRO A 259 -11.72 -10.86 13.84
C PRO A 259 -11.94 -9.43 14.35
N THR A 260 -10.89 -8.74 14.84
CA THR A 260 -11.05 -7.36 15.34
C THR A 260 -11.52 -6.43 14.24
N TRP A 261 -11.09 -6.65 12.99
CA TRP A 261 -11.55 -5.86 11.84
C TRP A 261 -12.89 -6.32 11.29
N VAL A 262 -13.08 -7.63 11.14
CA VAL A 262 -14.24 -8.20 10.44
C VAL A 262 -15.50 -8.17 11.30
N GLU A 263 -15.39 -8.37 12.61
CA GLU A 263 -16.55 -8.51 13.49
C GLU A 263 -17.47 -7.28 13.54
N PRO A 264 -16.96 -6.03 13.68
CA PRO A 264 -17.83 -4.85 13.61
C PRO A 264 -18.59 -4.74 12.29
N VAL A 265 -17.92 -5.06 11.18
CA VAL A 265 -18.50 -5.02 9.84
C VAL A 265 -19.58 -6.11 9.67
N VAL A 266 -19.33 -7.32 10.16
CA VAL A 266 -20.34 -8.41 10.18
C VAL A 266 -21.56 -8.01 11.00
N ARG A 267 -21.36 -7.45 12.21
CA ARG A 267 -22.46 -7.00 13.08
C ARG A 267 -23.30 -5.88 12.48
N ALA A 268 -22.75 -5.14 11.52
CA ALA A 268 -23.46 -4.11 10.77
C ALA A 268 -24.25 -4.63 9.57
N GLY A 269 -24.37 -5.96 9.43
CA GLY A 269 -25.17 -6.59 8.38
C GLY A 269 -24.43 -6.77 7.07
N PHE A 270 -23.12 -6.49 7.00
CA PHE A 270 -22.33 -6.57 5.76
C PHE A 270 -22.29 -7.97 5.12
N MET A 271 -22.70 -9.01 5.86
CA MET A 271 -22.59 -10.42 5.46
C MET A 271 -23.91 -11.20 5.64
N GLU A 272 -25.04 -10.51 5.79
CA GLU A 272 -26.36 -11.13 5.98
C GLU A 272 -26.89 -11.84 4.71
N ASP A 273 -26.45 -11.46 3.52
CA ASP A 273 -26.91 -12.00 2.22
C ASP A 273 -26.23 -13.32 1.80
N GLY A 274 -26.10 -14.29 2.71
CA GLY A 274 -25.69 -15.66 2.38
C GLY A 274 -24.18 -15.91 2.39
N TRP A 275 -23.44 -15.26 3.30
CA TRP A 275 -22.01 -15.53 3.44
C TRP A 275 -21.74 -16.93 3.99
N HIS A 276 -21.18 -17.81 3.15
CA HIS A 276 -20.46 -18.98 3.60
C HIS A 276 -19.05 -18.55 4.02
N GLY A 277 -18.88 -18.22 5.31
CA GLY A 277 -17.63 -17.67 5.84
C GLY A 277 -16.40 -18.48 5.41
N PRO A 278 -15.26 -17.83 5.10
CA PRO A 278 -14.01 -18.53 4.85
C PRO A 278 -13.66 -19.45 6.02
N VAL A 279 -13.11 -20.64 5.72
CA VAL A 279 -12.75 -21.70 6.68
C VAL A 279 -12.07 -21.16 7.95
N VAL A 280 -11.26 -20.11 7.83
CA VAL A 280 -10.58 -19.44 8.96
C VAL A 280 -11.55 -18.87 9.99
N LEU A 281 -12.65 -18.23 9.58
CA LEU A 281 -13.64 -17.68 10.50
C LEU A 281 -14.51 -18.76 11.14
N TRP A 282 -14.80 -19.83 10.40
CA TRP A 282 -15.40 -21.04 10.98
C TRP A 282 -14.50 -21.64 12.07
N PHE A 283 -13.18 -21.72 11.84
CA PHE A 283 -12.22 -22.15 12.85
C PHE A 283 -12.16 -21.20 14.04
N ALA A 284 -12.13 -19.88 13.81
CA ALA A 284 -12.11 -18.89 14.89
C ALA A 284 -13.37 -18.94 15.76
N GLU A 285 -14.55 -19.10 15.15
CA GLU A 285 -15.82 -19.27 15.85
C GLU A 285 -15.85 -20.56 16.68
N LYS A 286 -15.28 -21.64 16.15
CA LYS A 286 -15.18 -22.92 16.86
C LYS A 286 -14.16 -22.90 18.02
N LEU A 287 -13.20 -21.97 17.99
CA LEU A 287 -12.20 -21.76 19.05
C LEU A 287 -12.67 -20.74 20.11
N ARG A 288 -13.71 -19.95 19.82
CA ARG A 288 -14.33 -18.98 20.74
C ARG A 288 -14.78 -19.54 22.11
N PRO A 289 -15.23 -20.81 22.28
CA PRO A 289 -15.67 -21.33 23.58
C PRO A 289 -14.60 -21.35 24.68
N ALA A 290 -13.32 -21.18 24.35
CA ALA A 290 -12.25 -21.16 25.34
C ALA A 290 -11.99 -19.77 25.96
N ALA A 291 -12.37 -18.68 25.27
CA ALA A 291 -12.08 -17.31 25.72
C ALA A 291 -13.20 -16.72 26.58
N ALA A 292 -14.46 -17.11 26.36
CA ALA A 292 -15.62 -16.62 27.11
C ALA A 292 -15.74 -17.15 28.56
N LYS A 293 -14.72 -17.87 29.06
CA LYS A 293 -14.63 -18.32 30.46
C LYS A 293 -13.84 -17.36 31.37
N TRP A 294 -13.41 -16.22 30.85
CA TRP A 294 -12.57 -15.25 31.57
C TRP A 294 -13.24 -13.87 31.76
N GLU A 295 -14.53 -13.74 31.43
CA GLU A 295 -15.41 -12.62 31.83
C GLU A 295 -16.39 -13.07 32.90
#